data_AF-A0AA91T387-F1
#
_entry.id   AF-A0AA91T387-F1
#
_cell.length_a   1.000
_cell.length_b   1.000
_cell.length_c   1.000
_cell.angle_alpha   90.00
_cell.angle_beta   90.00
_cell.angle_gamma   90.00
#
_symmetry.space_group_name_H-M   'P 1'
#
loop_
_entity.id
_entity.type
_entity.pdbx_description
1 polymer ?
#
loop_
_entity_poly.entity_id
_entity_poly.type
_entity_poly.pdbx_seq_one_letter_code
_entity_poly.pdbx_strand_id
1 'polypeptide(L)'
;MAKKDAALKKAAAAAQAAVGSKPDSEPLKKSRVKSSLSSSVGDVVGAINATYKDYLHSLTPRLKTIDTFLVFLVALGVLQFVYVLLVGNFPFNAFLGGFISCVGQFVLTVSLRMHYAGSDGPSASPERGFAEYVLASVMLHFIVFHFIN
;
A
#
# COMPACT_ATOMS: atom_id res chain seq x y z
N MET A 1 -42.95 -36.13 -39.78
CA MET A 1 -42.03 -36.19 -38.62
C MET A 1 -40.70 -35.51 -38.96
N ALA A 2 -40.73 -34.18 -39.11
CA ALA A 2 -39.65 -33.36 -39.68
C ALA A 2 -38.66 -32.80 -38.64
N LYS A 3 -38.23 -33.59 -37.65
CA LYS A 3 -37.28 -33.13 -36.61
C LYS A 3 -36.12 -34.08 -36.29
N LYS A 4 -35.91 -35.14 -37.08
CA LYS A 4 -34.85 -36.13 -36.80
C LYS A 4 -33.65 -36.05 -37.75
N ASP A 5 -33.72 -35.24 -38.81
CA ASP A 5 -32.68 -35.14 -39.86
C ASP A 5 -31.55 -34.12 -39.58
N ALA A 6 -31.66 -33.26 -38.56
CA ALA A 6 -30.63 -32.23 -38.30
C ALA A 6 -29.58 -32.62 -37.25
N ALA A 7 -29.90 -33.56 -36.35
CA ALA A 7 -28.99 -33.97 -35.26
C ALA A 7 -27.97 -35.03 -35.70
N LEU A 8 -28.25 -35.80 -36.75
CA LEU A 8 -27.39 -36.89 -37.20
C LEU A 8 -26.27 -36.43 -38.16
N LYS A 9 -26.40 -35.23 -38.78
CA LYS A 9 -25.45 -34.73 -39.78
C LYS A 9 -24.35 -33.81 -39.22
N LYS A 10 -24.42 -33.40 -37.94
CA LYS A 10 -23.42 -32.52 -37.30
C LYS A 10 -22.44 -33.23 -36.37
N ALA A 11 -22.56 -34.56 -36.19
CA ALA A 11 -21.66 -35.34 -35.33
C ALA A 11 -20.57 -36.13 -36.09
N ALA A 12 -20.62 -36.18 -37.43
CA ALA A 12 -19.72 -37.02 -38.24
C ALA A 12 -18.46 -36.30 -38.77
N ALA A 13 -18.21 -35.04 -38.41
CA ALA A 13 -17.17 -34.20 -39.02
C ALA A 13 -15.94 -33.90 -38.13
N ALA A 14 -15.79 -34.48 -36.94
CA ALA A 14 -14.71 -34.09 -36.01
C ALA A 14 -13.86 -35.26 -35.47
N ALA A 15 -13.85 -36.41 -36.15
CA ALA A 15 -13.13 -37.62 -35.70
C ALA A 15 -11.99 -38.06 -36.63
N GLN A 16 -11.36 -37.13 -37.37
CA GLN A 16 -10.11 -37.41 -38.10
C GLN A 16 -8.91 -36.96 -37.27
N ALA A 17 -8.66 -37.70 -36.20
CA ALA A 17 -7.43 -37.68 -35.43
C ALA A 17 -6.84 -39.10 -35.46
N ALA A 18 -5.98 -39.39 -36.44
CA ALA A 18 -5.05 -40.52 -36.40
C ALA A 18 -4.01 -40.46 -37.55
N VAL A 19 -2.74 -40.25 -37.16
CA VAL A 19 -1.53 -40.95 -37.63
C VAL A 19 -0.85 -40.51 -38.95
N GLY A 20 0.44 -40.14 -38.83
CA GLY A 20 1.44 -40.08 -39.91
C GLY A 20 2.40 -38.87 -39.82
N SER A 21 3.37 -38.83 -38.90
CA SER A 21 4.78 -39.26 -39.04
C SER A 21 5.73 -38.27 -39.77
N LYS A 22 6.74 -37.78 -39.00
CA LYS A 22 7.94 -36.90 -39.23
C LYS A 22 8.85 -37.24 -40.46
N PRO A 23 9.84 -36.42 -40.93
CA PRO A 23 10.83 -35.65 -40.13
C PRO A 23 11.32 -34.25 -40.60
N ASP A 24 11.81 -33.48 -39.61
CA ASP A 24 12.96 -32.55 -39.54
C ASP A 24 13.24 -31.48 -40.60
N SER A 25 13.11 -30.19 -40.23
CA SER A 25 14.25 -29.22 -40.10
C SER A 25 13.79 -27.85 -39.55
N GLU A 26 14.39 -27.41 -38.45
CA GLU A 26 14.26 -26.04 -37.89
C GLU A 26 14.95 -24.99 -38.80
N PRO A 27 14.56 -23.71 -38.65
CA PRO A 27 15.59 -22.79 -38.18
C PRO A 27 15.16 -22.13 -36.87
N LEU A 28 16.01 -22.30 -35.85
CA LEU A 28 15.96 -21.62 -34.57
C LEU A 28 15.75 -20.12 -34.74
N LYS A 29 14.56 -19.61 -34.37
CA LYS A 29 14.37 -18.19 -34.11
C LYS A 29 15.02 -17.86 -32.76
N LYS A 30 16.31 -17.55 -32.88
CA LYS A 30 17.22 -17.01 -31.86
C LYS A 30 16.48 -16.21 -30.78
N SER A 31 16.48 -16.78 -29.57
CA SER A 31 16.25 -16.11 -28.31
C SER A 31 16.89 -14.71 -28.33
N ARG A 32 16.05 -13.66 -28.27
CA ARG A 32 16.46 -12.31 -27.86
C ARG A 32 15.85 -12.02 -26.50
N VAL A 33 16.27 -12.80 -25.50
CA VAL A 33 16.14 -12.42 -24.09
C VAL A 33 17.23 -11.39 -23.79
N LYS A 34 17.02 -10.12 -24.17
CA LYS A 34 17.79 -8.94 -23.74
C LYS A 34 16.96 -7.68 -23.97
N SER A 35 15.94 -7.48 -23.12
CA SER A 35 15.30 -6.16 -22.88
C SER A 35 14.34 -6.12 -21.69
N SER A 36 13.99 -7.23 -21.03
CA SER A 36 12.87 -7.24 -20.07
C SER A 36 13.10 -6.43 -18.78
N LEU A 37 14.31 -5.94 -18.52
CA LEU A 37 14.59 -5.11 -17.34
C LEU A 37 14.21 -3.63 -17.54
N SER A 38 14.29 -3.13 -18.78
CA SER A 38 13.99 -1.73 -19.10
C SER A 38 12.48 -1.45 -19.19
N SER A 39 11.69 -2.45 -19.60
CA SER A 39 10.23 -2.36 -19.61
C SER A 39 9.65 -2.36 -18.19
N SER A 40 10.19 -3.19 -17.29
CA SER A 40 9.71 -3.29 -15.91
C SER A 40 9.89 -2.00 -15.10
N VAL A 41 10.97 -1.23 -15.33
CA VAL A 41 11.17 0.07 -14.64
C VAL A 41 10.19 1.11 -15.17
N GLY A 42 9.93 1.13 -16.49
CA GLY A 42 8.94 2.03 -17.09
C GLY A 42 7.51 1.75 -16.61
N ASP A 43 7.15 0.48 -16.47
CA ASP A 43 5.85 0.06 -15.95
C ASP A 43 5.68 0.43 -14.46
N VAL A 44 6.73 0.26 -13.64
CA VAL A 44 6.71 0.67 -12.22
C VAL A 44 6.61 2.18 -12.08
N VAL A 45 7.37 2.95 -12.87
CA VAL A 45 7.29 4.42 -12.87
C VAL A 45 5.92 4.91 -13.35
N GLY A 46 5.34 4.25 -14.35
CA GLY A 46 3.98 4.50 -14.81
C GLY A 46 2.93 4.22 -13.73
N ALA A 47 3.04 3.08 -13.06
CA ALA A 47 2.16 2.68 -11.97
C ALA A 47 2.23 3.66 -10.79
N ILE A 48 3.44 4.06 -10.36
CA ILE A 48 3.64 5.04 -9.28
C ILE A 48 2.99 6.38 -9.64
N ASN A 49 3.21 6.87 -10.86
CA ASN A 49 2.62 8.13 -11.30
C ASN A 49 1.09 8.07 -11.40
N ALA A 50 0.53 6.95 -11.84
CA ALA A 50 -0.91 6.75 -11.88
C ALA A 50 -1.49 6.75 -10.45
N THR A 51 -0.94 5.92 -9.56
CA THR A 51 -1.38 5.83 -8.16
C THR A 51 -1.24 7.15 -7.41
N TYR A 52 -0.17 7.91 -7.66
CA TYR A 52 0.04 9.20 -7.02
C TYR A 52 -1.01 10.24 -7.47
N LYS A 53 -1.30 10.30 -8.77
CA LYS A 53 -2.35 11.20 -9.30
C LYS A 53 -3.73 10.82 -8.78
N ASP A 54 -4.05 9.54 -8.78
CA ASP A 54 -5.33 9.04 -8.26
C ASP A 54 -5.48 9.31 -6.76
N TYR A 55 -4.40 9.14 -5.99
CA TYR A 55 -4.36 9.45 -4.57
C TYR A 55 -4.60 10.94 -4.30
N LEU A 56 -3.93 11.84 -5.02
CA LEU A 56 -4.15 13.28 -4.86
C LEU A 56 -5.56 13.72 -5.27
N HIS A 57 -6.14 13.08 -6.29
CA HIS A 57 -7.48 13.41 -6.77
C HIS A 57 -8.59 12.91 -5.83
N SER A 58 -8.38 11.77 -5.17
CA SER A 58 -9.34 11.17 -4.23
C SER A 58 -9.26 11.78 -2.81
N LEU A 59 -8.28 12.65 -2.54
CA LEU A 59 -7.99 13.11 -1.18
C LEU A 59 -8.89 14.25 -0.70
N THR A 60 -9.67 13.98 0.35
CA THR A 60 -10.41 15.02 1.10
C THR A 60 -9.44 15.95 1.85
N PRO A 61 -9.69 17.26 1.97
CA PRO A 61 -8.81 18.20 2.68
C PRO A 61 -8.47 17.79 4.12
N ARG A 62 -9.38 17.11 4.84
CA ARG A 62 -9.14 16.60 6.20
C ARG A 62 -8.10 15.48 6.23
N LEU A 63 -8.17 14.54 5.28
CA LEU A 63 -7.20 13.45 5.14
C LEU A 63 -5.82 13.99 4.75
N LYS A 64 -5.77 15.02 3.90
CA LYS A 64 -4.52 15.70 3.54
C LYS A 64 -3.77 16.24 4.76
N THR A 65 -4.48 16.85 5.72
CA THR A 65 -3.88 17.36 6.96
C THR A 65 -3.34 16.22 7.83
N ILE A 66 -4.09 15.13 7.96
CA ILE A 66 -3.69 13.93 8.72
C ILE A 66 -2.41 13.31 8.12
N ASP A 67 -2.40 13.13 6.80
CA ASP A 67 -1.26 12.52 6.10
C ASP A 67 -0.03 13.45 6.12
N THR A 68 -0.22 14.78 6.07
CA THR A 68 0.88 15.75 6.26
C THR A 68 1.46 15.68 7.68
N PHE A 69 0.60 15.58 8.70
CA PHE A 69 1.03 15.43 10.08
C PHE A 69 1.80 14.13 10.31
N LEU A 70 1.36 13.03 9.69
CA LEU A 70 2.04 11.73 9.73
C LEU A 70 3.46 11.81 9.14
N VAL A 71 3.62 12.46 7.98
CA VAL A 71 4.95 12.69 7.37
C VAL A 71 5.83 13.55 8.29
N PHE A 72 5.26 14.57 8.93
CA PHE A 72 5.97 15.41 9.89
C PHE A 72 6.48 14.62 11.10
N LEU A 73 5.68 13.71 11.66
CA LEU A 73 6.10 12.84 12.79
C LEU A 73 7.27 11.93 12.40
N VAL A 74 7.25 11.37 11.19
CA VAL A 74 8.38 10.57 10.68
C VAL A 74 9.63 11.43 10.53
N ALA A 75 9.50 12.63 9.97
CA ALA A 75 10.62 13.56 9.82
C ALA A 75 11.23 13.94 11.18
N LEU A 76 10.41 14.20 12.20
CA LEU A 76 10.88 14.46 13.56
C LEU A 76 11.58 13.26 14.20
N GLY A 77 11.03 12.05 14.02
CA GLY A 77 11.66 10.82 14.53
C GLY A 77 13.03 10.56 13.90
N VAL A 78 13.15 10.78 12.58
CA VAL A 78 14.44 10.70 11.88
C VAL A 78 15.41 11.77 12.38
N LEU A 79 14.94 13.01 12.56
CA LEU A 79 15.75 14.10 13.07
C LEU A 79 16.27 13.81 14.49
N GLN A 80 15.43 13.30 15.39
CA GLN A 80 15.84 12.89 16.74
C GLN A 80 16.85 11.75 16.71
N PHE A 81 16.65 10.78 15.82
CA PHE A 81 17.58 9.68 15.64
C PHE A 81 18.95 10.16 15.14
N VAL A 82 18.98 11.00 14.11
CA VAL A 82 20.22 11.60 13.58
C VAL A 82 20.93 12.46 14.63
N TYR A 83 20.17 13.24 15.41
CA TYR A 83 20.73 14.05 16.50
C TYR A 83 21.50 13.19 17.51
N VAL A 84 20.93 12.07 17.95
CA VAL A 84 21.60 11.16 18.90
C VAL A 84 22.84 10.49 18.32
N LEU A 85 22.84 10.19 17.02
CA LEU A 85 24.04 9.65 16.36
C LEU A 85 25.18 10.66 16.28
N LEU A 86 24.90 11.96 16.15
CA LEU A 86 25.90 13.00 15.99
C LEU A 86 26.38 13.61 17.32
N VAL A 87 25.46 13.91 18.22
CA VAL A 87 25.73 14.66 19.46
C VAL A 87 25.93 13.73 20.67
N GLY A 88 25.37 12.53 20.62
CA GLY A 88 25.38 11.57 21.72
C GLY A 88 24.03 11.44 22.43
N ASN A 89 23.95 10.49 23.36
CA ASN A 89 22.69 9.98 23.91
C ASN A 89 22.44 10.40 25.38
N PHE A 90 23.02 11.52 25.81
CA PHE A 90 22.81 12.04 27.16
C PHE A 90 21.93 13.29 27.12
N PRO A 91 20.78 13.33 27.85
CA PRO A 91 20.16 12.27 28.66
C PRO A 91 19.33 11.26 27.85
N PHE A 92 19.51 9.96 28.11
CA PHE A 92 18.88 8.85 27.36
C PHE A 92 17.35 8.88 27.43
N ASN A 93 16.78 9.20 28.60
CA ASN A 93 15.33 9.26 28.80
C ASN A 93 14.68 10.36 27.96
N ALA A 94 15.37 11.48 27.72
CA ALA A 94 14.83 12.56 26.90
C ALA A 94 14.78 12.18 25.42
N PHE A 95 15.81 11.50 24.92
CA PHE A 95 15.79 10.93 23.58
C PHE A 95 14.67 9.90 23.45
N LEU A 96 14.64 8.92 24.36
CA LEU A 96 13.69 7.82 24.28
C LEU A 96 12.24 8.35 24.42
N GLY A 97 12.00 9.29 25.33
CA GLY A 97 10.70 9.95 25.48
C GLY A 97 10.27 10.72 24.23
N GLY A 98 11.16 11.52 23.65
CA GLY A 98 10.88 12.24 22.40
C GLY A 98 10.61 11.30 21.21
N PHE A 99 11.43 10.25 21.07
CA PHE A 99 11.31 9.28 19.97
C PHE A 99 10.02 8.46 20.09
N ILE A 100 9.72 7.94 21.29
CA ILE A 100 8.50 7.17 21.55
C ILE A 100 7.25 8.05 21.45
N SER A 101 7.33 9.34 21.78
CA SER A 101 6.22 10.29 21.54
C SER A 101 5.90 10.41 20.05
N CYS A 102 6.92 10.54 19.19
CA CYS A 102 6.74 10.60 17.74
C CYS A 102 6.13 9.31 17.19
N VAL A 103 6.63 8.14 17.61
CA VAL A 103 6.12 6.82 17.18
C VAL A 103 4.71 6.57 17.71
N GLY A 104 4.45 6.85 18.99
CA GLY A 104 3.13 6.68 19.59
C GLY A 104 2.09 7.56 18.90
N GLN A 105 2.41 8.83 18.65
CA GLN A 105 1.50 9.74 17.97
C GLN A 105 1.28 9.34 16.51
N PHE A 106 2.30 8.79 15.84
CA PHE A 106 2.17 8.24 14.49
C PHE A 106 1.14 7.11 14.46
N VAL A 107 1.22 6.14 15.38
CA VAL A 107 0.29 5.01 15.44
C VAL A 107 -1.15 5.47 15.74
N LEU A 108 -1.31 6.44 16.65
CA LEU A 108 -2.61 7.04 16.94
C LEU A 108 -3.20 7.77 15.72
N THR A 109 -2.36 8.50 14.99
CA THR A 109 -2.75 9.25 13.78
C THR A 109 -3.12 8.32 12.63
N VAL A 110 -2.41 7.20 12.45
CA VAL A 110 -2.77 6.15 11.47
C VAL A 110 -4.11 5.53 11.81
N SER A 111 -4.37 5.24 13.09
CA SER A 111 -5.66 4.74 13.55
C SER A 111 -6.78 5.73 13.25
N LEU A 112 -6.56 7.02 13.48
CA LEU A 112 -7.49 8.10 13.11
C LEU A 112 -7.73 8.14 11.59
N ARG A 113 -6.67 7.99 10.78
CA ARG A 113 -6.75 7.97 9.31
C ARG A 113 -7.64 6.83 8.81
N MET A 114 -7.53 5.63 9.41
CA MET A 114 -8.40 4.50 9.08
C MET A 114 -9.87 4.76 9.44
N HIS A 115 -10.14 5.35 10.60
CA HIS A 115 -11.51 5.75 10.96
C HIS A 115 -12.11 6.75 9.96
N TYR A 116 -11.33 7.71 9.48
CA TYR A 116 -11.79 8.73 8.53
C TYR A 116 -11.90 8.24 7.08
N ALA A 117 -11.24 7.13 6.72
CA ALA A 117 -11.23 6.59 5.36
C ALA A 117 -12.36 5.58 5.07
N GLY A 118 -13.00 4.99 6.09
CA GLY A 118 -13.94 3.86 5.92
C GLY A 118 -15.21 3.90 6.78
N SER A 119 -15.68 5.10 7.16
CA SER A 119 -16.90 5.25 7.99
C SER A 119 -18.19 5.14 7.18
N ASP A 120 -18.45 3.98 6.55
CA ASP A 120 -19.73 3.65 5.90
C ASP A 120 -20.66 2.84 6.82
N GLY A 121 -20.33 2.74 8.12
CA GLY A 121 -21.14 2.05 9.12
C GLY A 121 -22.01 3.03 9.93
N PRO A 122 -23.28 2.72 10.22
CA PRO A 122 -24.21 3.60 10.96
C PRO A 122 -23.81 3.90 12.42
N SER A 123 -22.74 3.27 12.93
CA SER A 123 -22.29 3.36 14.33
C SER A 123 -20.91 4.02 14.51
N ALA A 124 -20.21 4.36 13.42
CA ALA A 124 -18.88 4.98 13.47
C ALA A 124 -19.03 6.50 13.31
N SER A 125 -19.39 7.20 14.38
CA SER A 125 -19.42 8.66 14.33
C SER A 125 -18.00 9.21 14.21
N PRO A 126 -17.70 10.08 13.21
CA PRO A 126 -16.38 10.69 13.06
C PRO A 126 -15.95 11.50 14.29
N GLU A 127 -16.92 12.01 15.07
CA GLU A 127 -16.63 12.71 16.33
C GLU A 127 -16.11 11.77 17.41
N ARG A 128 -16.63 10.53 17.51
CA ARG A 128 -16.17 9.56 18.51
C ARG A 128 -14.74 9.11 18.22
N GLY A 129 -14.43 8.77 16.97
CA GLY A 129 -13.08 8.37 16.59
C GLY A 129 -12.05 9.49 16.83
N PHE A 130 -12.46 10.74 16.66
CA PHE A 130 -11.63 11.90 17.00
C PHE A 130 -11.46 12.07 18.52
N ALA A 131 -12.53 11.90 19.31
CA ALA A 131 -12.45 12.01 20.76
C ALA A 131 -11.53 10.95 21.39
N GLU A 132 -11.61 9.70 20.92
CA GLU A 132 -10.72 8.61 21.35
C GLU A 132 -9.25 8.91 20.98
N TYR A 133 -9.01 9.48 19.80
CA TYR A 133 -7.68 9.95 19.39
C TYR A 133 -7.13 11.05 20.30
N VAL A 134 -7.92 12.08 20.60
CA VAL A 134 -7.48 13.19 21.46
C VAL A 134 -7.18 12.69 22.87
N LEU A 135 -8.06 11.85 23.43
CA LEU A 135 -7.86 11.26 24.75
C LEU A 135 -6.56 10.44 24.81
N ALA A 136 -6.35 9.56 23.83
CA ALA A 136 -5.14 8.75 23.74
C ALA A 136 -3.88 9.62 23.54
N SER A 137 -3.96 10.67 22.72
CA SER A 137 -2.86 11.61 22.50
C SER A 137 -2.50 12.34 23.80
N VAL A 138 -3.47 12.84 24.56
CA VAL A 138 -3.21 13.53 25.84
C VAL A 138 -2.55 12.58 26.84
N MET A 139 -3.05 11.35 26.95
CA MET A 139 -2.47 10.34 27.84
C MET A 139 -1.04 9.98 27.44
N LEU A 140 -0.78 9.79 26.15
CA LEU A 140 0.55 9.51 25.62
C LEU A 140 1.54 10.63 25.99
N HIS A 141 1.18 11.90 25.75
CA HIS A 141 2.04 13.02 26.07
C HIS A 141 2.27 13.15 27.57
N PHE A 142 1.24 12.91 28.40
CA PHE A 142 1.39 12.92 29.85
C PHE A 142 2.41 11.88 30.34
N ILE A 143 2.35 10.65 29.82
CA ILE A 143 3.31 9.59 30.15
C ILE A 143 4.73 9.98 29.69
N VAL A 144 4.86 10.54 28.49
CA VAL A 144 6.16 10.99 27.95
C VAL A 144 6.76 12.11 28.80
N PHE A 145 5.98 13.13 29.16
CA PHE A 145 6.47 14.23 30.00
C PHE A 145 6.93 13.74 31.37
N HIS A 146 6.20 12.80 31.98
CA HIS A 146 6.63 12.18 33.23
C HIS A 146 7.88 11.31 33.05
N PHE A 147 8.04 10.64 31.92
CA PHE A 147 9.18 9.77 31.61
C PHE A 147 10.46 10.55 31.26
N ILE A 148 10.33 11.80 30.81
CA ILE A 148 11.47 12.63 30.38
C ILE A 148 12.32 13.14 31.55
N ASN A 149 11.73 13.21 32.75
CA ASN A 149 12.34 13.66 33.99
C ASN A 149 12.83 12.47 34.83
#